data_AF-A0A950HEU5-F1
#
_entry.id   AF-A0A950HEU5-F1
#
_cell.length_a   1.000
_cell.length_b   1.000
_cell.length_c   1.000
_cell.angle_alpha   90.00
_cell.angle_beta   90.00
_cell.angle_gamma   90.00
#
_symmetry.space_group_name_H-M   'P 1'
#
loop_
_entity.id
_entity.type
_entity.pdbx_description
1 polymer ?
#
loop_
_entity_poly.entity_id
_entity_poly.type
_entity_poly.pdbx_seq_one_letter_code
_entity_poly.pdbx_strand_id
1 'polypeptide(L)'
;LWSVAEVRSERGQVEVGNDAASVQLPPVCAGDAPGWWGIQRLTMRAGEHVLSVRLDDLDPYRGLYEPVLPQRLDAAEVDAWRALLDQAWHLIVHHLPDIADALRAGLDSLVPRPAVAFQMPSASTGEAFGSAIIARPPDAASLAATLVHEFHHIRLGVLLRLARLHEEDPRERFYTPWRDDPRPIGGVVQGVYAFFGVTAFWRALARAGAKAPDRRAAFEFAHWREQAWRVLCVLRDDPVLTQAGRRFVDGIAERLGPWRDEPVPADLGALVAAVSADHYAGWRIRYLRPDPATVADLETAWLAGRTPPVATQLGTDRGPTPVPDGSWSSARADLIRLSVADPLNGWNMLSRTWPSVPDATAADFAYVTGRLTDAARGYRAELAADADRPAAWVGLGLALSGLGVTLASRALLHYPEVVRAVHRGIRARTHTVPAPEDLAAWIGRFAY
;
A
#
# COMPACT_ATOMS: atom_id res chain seq x y z
N LEU A 1 -29.27 -9.88 15.85
CA LEU A 1 -30.24 -10.99 15.96
C LEU A 1 -29.88 -11.99 14.88
N TRP A 2 -29.43 -13.19 15.25
CA TRP A 2 -29.22 -14.27 14.30
C TRP A 2 -30.59 -14.92 14.02
N SER A 3 -30.96 -15.06 12.75
CA SER A 3 -32.12 -15.82 12.34
C SER A 3 -31.67 -17.25 12.01
N VAL A 4 -32.47 -18.24 12.40
CA VAL A 4 -32.23 -19.65 12.03
C VAL A 4 -32.99 -19.93 10.75
N ALA A 5 -32.31 -20.48 9.76
CA ALA A 5 -32.95 -21.04 8.57
C ALA A 5 -33.00 -22.57 8.69
N GLU A 6 -34.17 -23.15 8.49
CA GLU A 6 -34.37 -24.59 8.34
C GLU A 6 -34.18 -24.98 6.88
N VAL A 7 -33.37 -26.02 6.64
CA VAL A 7 -33.19 -26.62 5.31
C VAL A 7 -33.88 -27.97 5.30
N ARG A 8 -34.89 -28.14 4.45
CA ARG A 8 -35.64 -29.38 4.27
C ARG A 8 -35.37 -29.94 2.88
N SER A 9 -35.14 -31.24 2.78
CA SER A 9 -34.99 -31.92 1.49
C SER A 9 -35.95 -33.08 1.37
N GLU A 10 -36.80 -33.06 0.35
CA GLU A 10 -37.71 -34.14 0.02
C GLU A 10 -37.66 -34.41 -1.49
N ARG A 11 -37.45 -35.67 -1.88
CA ARG A 11 -37.45 -36.14 -3.29
C ARG A 11 -36.56 -35.31 -4.22
N GLY A 12 -35.44 -34.79 -3.71
CA GLY A 12 -34.48 -33.98 -4.47
C GLY A 12 -34.84 -32.51 -4.61
N GLN A 13 -35.96 -32.06 -4.04
CA GLN A 13 -36.24 -30.64 -3.84
C GLN A 13 -35.69 -30.21 -2.48
N VAL A 14 -35.11 -29.02 -2.44
CA VAL A 14 -34.57 -28.43 -1.21
C VAL A 14 -35.28 -27.12 -0.96
N GLU A 15 -35.84 -26.98 0.22
CA GLU A 15 -36.51 -25.78 0.70
C GLU A 15 -35.69 -25.17 1.83
N VAL A 16 -35.47 -23.86 1.78
CA VAL A 16 -34.87 -23.09 2.87
C VAL A 16 -35.90 -22.11 3.38
N GLY A 17 -36.24 -22.21 4.66
CA GLY A 17 -37.23 -21.35 5.29
C GLY A 17 -36.76 -20.80 6.62
N ASN A 18 -37.29 -19.64 6.99
CA ASN A 18 -37.22 -19.09 8.34
C ASN A 18 -38.62 -18.56 8.73
N ASP A 19 -38.72 -17.90 9.88
CA ASP A 19 -40.00 -17.36 10.38
C ASP A 19 -40.66 -16.33 9.44
N ALA A 20 -39.90 -15.75 8.50
CA ALA A 20 -40.36 -14.68 7.61
C ALA A 20 -40.70 -15.16 6.19
N ALA A 21 -40.01 -16.17 5.67
CA ALA A 21 -40.17 -16.63 4.29
C ALA A 21 -39.70 -18.08 4.09
N SER A 22 -40.22 -18.72 3.05
CA SER A 22 -39.72 -20.00 2.55
C SER A 22 -39.38 -19.89 1.07
N VAL A 23 -38.25 -20.46 0.66
CA VAL A 23 -37.70 -20.39 -0.70
C VAL A 23 -37.32 -21.79 -1.14
N GLN A 24 -37.86 -22.22 -2.28
CA GLN A 24 -37.43 -23.45 -2.95
C GLN A 24 -36.13 -23.17 -3.70
N LEU A 25 -35.06 -23.91 -3.40
CA LEU A 25 -33.81 -23.75 -4.15
C LEU A 25 -34.02 -24.15 -5.61
N PRO A 26 -33.54 -23.35 -6.57
CA PRO A 26 -33.57 -23.74 -7.96
C PRO A 26 -32.62 -24.92 -8.19
N PRO A 27 -32.89 -25.77 -9.21
CA PRO A 27 -31.99 -26.87 -9.59
C PRO A 27 -30.55 -26.41 -9.89
N VAL A 28 -30.39 -25.15 -10.32
CA VAL A 28 -29.11 -24.48 -10.54
C VAL A 28 -29.03 -23.25 -9.64
N CYS A 29 -28.38 -23.36 -8.49
CA CYS A 29 -28.29 -22.28 -7.49
C CYS A 29 -27.49 -21.05 -7.95
N ALA A 30 -26.79 -21.15 -9.09
CA ALA A 30 -26.06 -20.03 -9.68
C ALA A 30 -26.98 -19.03 -10.42
N GLY A 31 -28.21 -19.42 -10.74
CA GLY A 31 -29.21 -18.55 -11.38
C GLY A 31 -30.21 -17.99 -10.37
N ASP A 32 -30.78 -16.84 -10.71
CA ASP A 32 -31.87 -16.24 -9.93
C ASP A 32 -33.18 -17.04 -10.12
N ALA A 33 -33.97 -17.12 -9.05
CA ALA A 33 -35.29 -17.72 -9.03
C ALA A 33 -36.22 -16.94 -8.07
N PRO A 34 -37.53 -17.17 -8.07
CA PRO A 34 -38.43 -16.50 -7.12
C PRO A 34 -37.98 -16.69 -5.67
N GLY A 35 -37.63 -15.59 -4.99
CA GLY A 35 -37.11 -15.61 -3.61
C GLY A 35 -35.65 -16.03 -3.47
N TRP A 36 -34.94 -16.36 -4.55
CA TRP A 36 -33.55 -16.80 -4.55
C TRP A 36 -32.67 -15.92 -5.44
N TRP A 37 -31.58 -15.41 -4.87
CA TRP A 37 -30.54 -14.73 -5.63
C TRP A 37 -29.35 -15.66 -5.80
N GLY A 38 -29.08 -16.04 -7.05
CA GLY A 38 -27.98 -16.93 -7.39
C GLY A 38 -26.65 -16.18 -7.48
N ILE A 39 -25.58 -16.84 -7.03
CA ILE A 39 -24.22 -16.31 -7.15
C ILE A 39 -23.62 -16.80 -8.47
N GLN A 40 -23.24 -15.87 -9.33
CA GLN A 40 -22.74 -16.20 -10.66
C GLN A 40 -21.35 -16.85 -10.58
N ARG A 41 -21.11 -17.82 -11.47
CA ARG A 41 -19.81 -18.48 -11.61
C ARG A 41 -19.14 -18.02 -12.91
N LEU A 42 -17.97 -17.42 -12.78
CA LEU A 42 -17.11 -17.06 -13.90
C LEU A 42 -16.06 -18.16 -14.09
N THR A 43 -15.73 -18.47 -15.36
CA THR A 43 -14.71 -19.47 -15.69
C THR A 43 -13.79 -18.91 -16.77
N MET A 44 -12.51 -18.82 -16.45
CA MET A 44 -11.45 -18.28 -17.31
C MET A 44 -10.55 -19.43 -17.77
N ARG A 45 -10.07 -19.37 -19.02
CA ARG A 45 -9.28 -20.46 -19.62
C ARG A 45 -8.05 -19.92 -20.35
N ALA A 46 -6.88 -20.40 -19.97
CA ALA A 46 -5.62 -20.10 -20.63
C ALA A 46 -4.84 -21.40 -20.86
N GLY A 47 -4.91 -21.93 -22.09
CA GLY A 47 -4.40 -23.27 -22.39
C GLY A 47 -5.10 -24.34 -21.55
N GLU A 48 -4.32 -25.16 -20.84
CA GLU A 48 -4.84 -26.20 -19.93
C GLU A 48 -5.21 -25.65 -18.53
N HIS A 49 -4.92 -24.37 -18.26
CA HIS A 49 -5.20 -23.73 -16.98
C HIS A 49 -6.62 -23.15 -16.95
N VAL A 50 -7.49 -23.73 -16.12
CA VAL A 50 -8.89 -23.33 -15.94
C VAL A 50 -9.12 -22.87 -14.51
N LEU A 51 -9.50 -21.60 -14.33
CA LEU A 51 -9.91 -21.05 -13.05
C LEU A 51 -11.42 -20.81 -13.05
N SER A 52 -12.11 -21.25 -12.00
CA SER A 52 -13.54 -20.98 -11.80
C SER A 52 -13.77 -20.33 -10.45
N VAL A 53 -14.34 -19.13 -10.45
CA VAL A 53 -14.62 -18.35 -9.25
C VAL A 53 -16.07 -17.92 -9.20
N ARG A 54 -16.62 -17.81 -7.99
CA ARG A 54 -17.89 -17.14 -7.73
C ARG A 54 -17.66 -15.63 -7.74
N LEU A 55 -18.49 -14.89 -8.49
CA LEU A 55 -18.57 -13.43 -8.40
C LEU A 55 -19.67 -13.11 -7.41
N ASP A 56 -19.30 -12.90 -6.16
CA ASP A 56 -20.22 -12.80 -5.03
C ASP A 56 -20.58 -11.35 -4.72
N ASP A 57 -21.61 -10.86 -5.41
CA ASP A 57 -22.21 -9.53 -5.22
C ASP A 57 -23.23 -9.50 -4.06
N LEU A 58 -23.33 -10.60 -3.31
CA LEU A 58 -24.29 -10.79 -2.23
C LEU A 58 -23.65 -10.83 -0.84
N ASP A 59 -22.33 -10.97 -0.74
CA ASP A 59 -21.62 -11.16 0.53
C ASP A 59 -21.99 -10.04 1.54
N PRO A 60 -22.62 -10.38 2.68
CA PRO A 60 -22.99 -9.41 3.69
C PRO A 60 -21.76 -8.80 4.36
N TYR A 61 -20.62 -9.48 4.37
CA TYR A 61 -19.36 -9.03 4.95
C TYR A 61 -18.43 -8.37 3.92
N ARG A 62 -18.93 -7.98 2.73
CA ARG A 62 -18.14 -7.17 1.77
C ARG A 62 -17.63 -5.84 2.34
N GLY A 63 -18.25 -5.36 3.42
CA GLY A 63 -17.81 -4.21 4.23
C GLY A 63 -16.79 -4.54 5.33
N LEU A 64 -16.28 -5.78 5.36
CA LEU A 64 -15.36 -6.40 6.34
C LEU A 64 -15.90 -6.63 7.75
N TYR A 65 -16.58 -5.65 8.35
CA TYR A 65 -16.94 -5.69 9.78
C TYR A 65 -18.42 -5.91 10.00
N GLU A 66 -19.24 -5.01 9.47
CA GLU A 66 -20.69 -5.03 9.67
C GLU A 66 -21.40 -5.62 8.45
N PRO A 67 -22.42 -6.46 8.66
CA PRO A 67 -23.28 -6.92 7.58
C PRO A 67 -23.89 -5.74 6.83
N VAL A 68 -23.67 -5.68 5.52
CA VAL A 68 -24.26 -4.71 4.60
C VAL A 68 -25.30 -5.39 3.70
N LEU A 69 -26.35 -4.66 3.34
CA LEU A 69 -27.40 -5.17 2.46
C LEU A 69 -26.81 -5.65 1.12
N PRO A 70 -27.23 -6.78 0.55
CA PRO A 70 -26.65 -7.25 -0.71
C PRO A 70 -26.81 -6.21 -1.83
N GLN A 71 -25.87 -6.17 -2.78
CA GLN A 71 -25.85 -5.17 -3.85
C GLN A 71 -25.53 -5.84 -5.19
N ARG A 72 -26.58 -6.20 -5.92
CA ARG A 72 -26.43 -6.85 -7.23
C ARG A 72 -25.67 -5.98 -8.22
N LEU A 73 -24.75 -6.62 -8.95
CA LEU A 73 -24.14 -6.01 -10.12
C LEU A 73 -25.12 -6.06 -11.30
N ASP A 74 -25.11 -5.01 -12.11
CA ASP A 74 -25.78 -5.06 -13.40
C ASP A 74 -25.01 -5.93 -14.40
N ALA A 75 -25.66 -6.27 -15.52
CA ALA A 75 -25.05 -7.15 -16.52
C ALA A 75 -23.77 -6.57 -17.15
N ALA A 76 -23.69 -5.24 -17.31
CA ALA A 76 -22.53 -4.59 -17.91
C ALA A 76 -21.31 -4.67 -17.00
N GLU A 77 -21.51 -4.50 -15.69
CA GLU A 77 -20.46 -4.62 -14.68
C GLU A 77 -20.00 -6.08 -14.52
N VAL A 78 -20.91 -7.06 -14.60
CA VAL A 78 -20.55 -8.48 -14.64
C VAL A 78 -19.70 -8.81 -15.88
N ASP A 79 -20.08 -8.30 -17.05
CA ASP A 79 -19.31 -8.51 -18.28
C ASP A 79 -17.93 -7.83 -18.21
N ALA A 80 -17.84 -6.65 -17.60
CA ALA A 80 -16.57 -5.98 -17.32
C ALA A 80 -15.67 -6.82 -16.41
N TRP A 81 -16.21 -7.39 -15.32
CA TRP A 81 -15.48 -8.32 -14.46
C TRP A 81 -15.03 -9.57 -15.20
N ARG A 82 -15.89 -10.16 -16.02
CA ARG A 82 -15.57 -11.36 -16.82
C ARG A 82 -14.40 -11.09 -17.76
N ALA A 83 -14.46 -10.00 -18.53
CA ALA A 83 -13.39 -9.63 -19.46
C ALA A 83 -12.07 -9.34 -18.72
N LEU A 84 -12.14 -8.62 -17.60
CA LEU A 84 -10.97 -8.26 -16.81
C LEU A 84 -10.30 -9.48 -16.15
N LEU A 85 -11.10 -10.38 -15.58
CA LEU A 85 -10.63 -11.63 -14.97
C LEU A 85 -9.99 -12.55 -16.00
N ASP A 86 -10.57 -12.65 -17.20
CA ASP A 86 -10.03 -13.47 -18.27
C ASP A 86 -8.62 -12.98 -18.69
N GLN A 87 -8.47 -11.68 -18.92
CA GLN A 87 -7.18 -11.06 -19.24
C GLN A 87 -6.17 -11.19 -18.10
N ALA A 88 -6.58 -10.96 -16.85
CA ALA A 88 -5.72 -11.11 -15.68
C ALA A 88 -5.27 -12.58 -15.50
N TRP A 89 -6.16 -13.54 -15.74
CA TRP A 89 -5.85 -14.96 -15.68
C TRP A 89 -4.81 -15.36 -16.73
N HIS A 90 -4.93 -14.86 -17.96
CA HIS A 90 -3.92 -15.06 -18.99
C HIS A 90 -2.54 -14.54 -18.58
N LEU A 91 -2.47 -13.36 -17.95
CA LEU A 91 -1.21 -12.81 -17.44
C LEU A 91 -0.60 -13.69 -16.34
N ILE A 92 -1.41 -14.16 -15.39
CA ILE A 92 -0.94 -15.01 -14.29
C ILE A 92 -0.44 -16.35 -14.82
N VAL A 93 -1.19 -17.03 -15.69
CA VAL A 93 -0.81 -18.32 -16.27
C VAL A 93 0.48 -18.20 -17.08
N HIS A 94 0.60 -17.14 -17.87
CA HIS A 94 1.78 -16.96 -18.72
C HIS A 94 3.05 -16.61 -17.91
N HIS A 95 2.93 -15.79 -16.87
CA HIS A 95 4.08 -15.25 -16.15
C HIS A 95 4.40 -15.95 -14.82
N LEU A 96 3.42 -16.59 -14.20
CA LEU A 96 3.52 -17.25 -12.89
C LEU A 96 2.72 -18.56 -12.87
N PRO A 97 3.08 -19.57 -13.69
CA PRO A 97 2.31 -20.82 -13.80
C PRO A 97 2.12 -21.53 -12.46
N ASP A 98 3.15 -21.58 -11.60
CA ASP A 98 3.05 -22.18 -10.26
C ASP A 98 2.00 -21.48 -9.37
N ILE A 99 1.86 -20.15 -9.51
CA ILE A 99 0.85 -19.38 -8.78
C ILE A 99 -0.53 -19.61 -9.39
N ALA A 100 -0.63 -19.75 -10.72
CA ALA A 100 -1.87 -20.09 -11.39
C ALA A 100 -2.41 -21.45 -10.89
N ASP A 101 -1.57 -22.47 -10.80
CA ASP A 101 -1.98 -23.79 -10.32
C ASP A 101 -2.43 -23.75 -8.86
N ALA A 102 -1.72 -23.00 -8.02
CA ALA A 102 -2.13 -22.80 -6.63
C ALA A 102 -3.46 -22.02 -6.53
N LEU A 103 -3.66 -20.97 -7.33
CA LEU A 103 -4.90 -20.19 -7.36
C LEU A 103 -6.11 -21.08 -7.70
N ARG A 104 -5.97 -22.00 -8.67
CA ARG A 104 -7.04 -22.95 -9.01
C ARG A 104 -7.48 -23.83 -7.84
N ALA A 105 -6.56 -24.13 -6.92
CA ALA A 105 -6.83 -24.97 -5.76
C ALA A 105 -7.35 -24.19 -4.55
N GLY A 106 -7.11 -22.87 -4.49
CA GLY A 106 -7.31 -22.10 -3.25
C GLY A 106 -8.11 -20.81 -3.38
N LEU A 107 -8.48 -20.36 -4.58
CA LEU A 107 -9.39 -19.23 -4.79
C LEU A 107 -10.75 -19.74 -5.27
N ASP A 108 -11.82 -19.44 -4.54
CA ASP A 108 -13.19 -19.87 -4.84
C ASP A 108 -14.15 -18.70 -5.06
N SER A 109 -13.99 -17.59 -4.35
CA SER A 109 -14.91 -16.44 -4.41
C SER A 109 -14.17 -15.11 -4.56
N LEU A 110 -14.72 -14.24 -5.41
CA LEU A 110 -14.33 -12.85 -5.54
C LEU A 110 -15.56 -12.00 -5.19
N VAL A 111 -15.42 -11.14 -4.20
CA VAL A 111 -16.48 -10.27 -3.70
C VAL A 111 -16.23 -8.84 -4.23
N PRO A 112 -17.03 -8.37 -5.19
CA PRO A 112 -16.85 -7.03 -5.76
C PRO A 112 -17.11 -5.95 -4.72
N ARG A 113 -16.17 -5.01 -4.60
CA ARG A 113 -16.35 -3.78 -3.85
C ARG A 113 -16.46 -2.59 -4.81
N PRO A 114 -17.28 -1.57 -4.51
CA PRO A 114 -17.23 -0.33 -5.28
C PRO A 114 -15.82 0.25 -5.32
N ALA A 115 -15.37 0.66 -6.49
CA ALA A 115 -14.09 1.35 -6.64
C ALA A 115 -14.14 2.70 -5.93
N VAL A 116 -13.04 3.09 -5.31
CA VAL A 116 -12.82 4.43 -4.78
C VAL A 116 -11.76 5.07 -5.67
N ALA A 117 -11.97 6.32 -6.09
CA ALA A 117 -11.00 6.97 -6.97
C ALA A 117 -9.60 6.94 -6.34
N PHE A 118 -8.59 6.49 -7.11
CA PHE A 118 -7.19 6.35 -6.69
C PHE A 118 -6.93 5.38 -5.53
N GLN A 119 -7.94 4.63 -5.08
CA GLN A 119 -7.79 3.59 -4.07
C GLN A 119 -8.34 2.27 -4.61
N MET A 120 -7.52 1.23 -4.49
CA MET A 120 -7.89 -0.11 -4.89
C MET A 120 -8.02 -0.98 -3.64
N PRO A 121 -9.09 -0.79 -2.82
CA PRO A 121 -9.24 -1.57 -1.62
C PRO A 121 -9.42 -3.05 -1.99
N SER A 122 -8.57 -3.87 -1.39
CA SER A 122 -8.70 -5.31 -1.40
C SER A 122 -8.50 -5.85 0.01
N ALA A 123 -9.11 -6.99 0.29
CA ALA A 123 -8.97 -7.65 1.57
C ALA A 123 -9.35 -9.13 1.48
N SER A 124 -8.70 -9.93 2.32
CA SER A 124 -9.02 -11.33 2.58
C SER A 124 -8.93 -11.58 4.08
N THR A 125 -9.63 -12.61 4.54
CA THR A 125 -9.67 -12.98 5.96
C THR A 125 -9.48 -14.48 6.13
N GLY A 126 -8.81 -14.88 7.21
CA GLY A 126 -8.61 -16.29 7.56
C GLY A 126 -9.90 -17.03 7.90
N GLU A 127 -11.00 -16.31 8.14
CA GLU A 127 -12.33 -16.88 8.39
C GLU A 127 -13.09 -17.19 7.08
N ALA A 128 -12.74 -16.55 5.97
CA ALA A 128 -13.33 -16.77 4.65
C ALA A 128 -12.27 -17.28 3.67
N PHE A 129 -11.71 -18.46 3.96
CA PHE A 129 -10.66 -19.06 3.12
C PHE A 129 -11.11 -19.17 1.66
N GLY A 130 -10.25 -18.71 0.75
CA GLY A 130 -10.52 -18.71 -0.68
C GLY A 130 -11.45 -17.61 -1.18
N SER A 131 -11.80 -16.64 -0.32
CA SER A 131 -12.54 -15.43 -0.71
C SER A 131 -11.63 -14.20 -0.67
N ALA A 132 -11.81 -13.30 -1.64
CA ALA A 132 -11.15 -12.00 -1.67
C ALA A 132 -12.15 -10.90 -2.05
N ILE A 133 -12.22 -9.85 -1.22
CA ILE A 133 -12.93 -8.62 -1.54
C ILE A 133 -12.02 -7.76 -2.40
N ILE A 134 -12.48 -7.34 -3.57
CA ILE A 134 -11.65 -6.59 -4.53
C ILE A 134 -12.50 -5.49 -5.18
N ALA A 135 -12.03 -4.24 -5.09
CA ALA A 135 -12.51 -3.19 -5.98
C ALA A 135 -12.01 -3.41 -7.40
N ARG A 136 -12.88 -3.26 -8.41
CA ARG A 136 -12.53 -3.52 -9.81
C ARG A 136 -11.38 -2.63 -10.28
N PRO A 137 -10.20 -3.19 -10.62
CA PRO A 137 -9.07 -2.40 -11.08
C PRO A 137 -9.27 -1.85 -12.50
N PRO A 138 -8.51 -0.80 -12.88
CA PRO A 138 -8.65 -0.18 -14.19
C PRO A 138 -8.15 -1.07 -15.35
N ASP A 139 -7.31 -2.06 -15.06
CA ASP A 139 -6.70 -2.93 -16.06
C ASP A 139 -6.33 -4.32 -15.51
N ALA A 140 -6.05 -5.24 -16.43
CA ALA A 140 -5.79 -6.64 -16.13
C ALA A 140 -4.50 -6.88 -15.33
N ALA A 141 -3.46 -6.07 -15.55
CA ALA A 141 -2.20 -6.20 -14.81
C ALA A 141 -2.39 -5.82 -13.33
N SER A 142 -3.19 -4.78 -13.06
CA SER A 142 -3.59 -4.38 -11.72
C SER A 142 -4.39 -5.48 -11.03
N LEU A 143 -5.39 -6.07 -11.72
CA LEU A 143 -6.16 -7.17 -11.17
C LEU A 143 -5.30 -8.41 -10.92
N ALA A 144 -4.40 -8.76 -11.84
CA ALA A 144 -3.49 -9.88 -11.65
C ALA A 144 -2.59 -9.67 -10.41
N ALA A 145 -2.02 -8.48 -10.23
CA ALA A 145 -1.24 -8.15 -9.04
C ALA A 145 -2.07 -8.23 -7.75
N THR A 146 -3.31 -7.73 -7.75
CA THR A 146 -4.22 -7.82 -6.59
C THR A 146 -4.62 -9.25 -6.28
N LEU A 147 -4.93 -10.08 -7.29
CA LEU A 147 -5.23 -11.50 -7.09
C LEU A 147 -4.04 -12.25 -6.48
N VAL A 148 -2.82 -11.98 -6.97
CA VAL A 148 -1.60 -12.55 -6.40
C VAL A 148 -1.40 -12.08 -4.95
N HIS A 149 -1.65 -10.81 -4.66
CA HIS A 149 -1.57 -10.24 -3.31
C HIS A 149 -2.53 -10.96 -2.35
N GLU A 150 -3.82 -10.96 -2.66
CA GLU A 150 -4.84 -11.57 -1.79
C GLU A 150 -4.63 -13.07 -1.65
N PHE A 151 -4.20 -13.75 -2.71
CA PHE A 151 -3.93 -15.17 -2.65
C PHE A 151 -2.72 -15.51 -1.74
N HIS A 152 -1.73 -14.62 -1.63
CA HIS A 152 -0.65 -14.81 -0.66
C HIS A 152 -1.17 -14.67 0.78
N HIS A 153 -2.10 -13.76 1.07
CA HIS A 153 -2.79 -13.70 2.36
C HIS A 153 -3.59 -14.99 2.64
N ILE A 154 -4.35 -15.48 1.66
CA ILE A 154 -5.11 -16.74 1.77
C ILE A 154 -4.18 -17.92 2.08
N ARG A 155 -3.07 -18.07 1.33
CA ARG A 155 -2.06 -19.12 1.55
C ARG A 155 -1.40 -19.02 2.92
N LEU A 156 -1.04 -17.80 3.34
CA LEU A 156 -0.44 -17.58 4.65
C LEU A 156 -1.42 -17.89 5.77
N GLY A 157 -2.72 -17.59 5.60
CA GLY A 157 -3.76 -17.97 6.55
C GLY A 157 -3.78 -19.47 6.86
N VAL A 158 -3.60 -20.32 5.84
CA VAL A 158 -3.45 -21.79 6.04
C VAL A 158 -2.18 -22.11 6.80
N LEU A 159 -1.04 -21.53 6.40
CA LEU A 159 0.23 -21.77 7.08
C LEU A 159 0.16 -21.38 8.57
N LEU A 160 -0.49 -20.26 8.90
CA LEU A 160 -0.65 -19.79 10.27
C LEU A 160 -1.54 -20.71 11.13
N ARG A 161 -2.40 -21.53 10.53
CA ARG A 161 -3.12 -22.61 11.24
C ARG A 161 -2.23 -23.83 11.53
N LEU A 162 -1.14 -24.01 10.79
CA LEU A 162 -0.22 -25.15 10.92
C LEU A 162 1.01 -24.82 11.76
N ALA A 163 1.50 -23.57 11.69
CA ALA A 163 2.72 -23.15 12.36
C ALA A 163 2.62 -21.69 12.83
N ARG A 164 3.01 -21.47 14.09
CA ARG A 164 3.17 -20.12 14.64
C ARG A 164 4.48 -19.52 14.14
N LEU A 165 4.40 -18.38 13.44
CA LEU A 165 5.58 -17.70 12.88
C LEU A 165 6.18 -16.66 13.83
N HIS A 166 5.40 -16.11 14.76
CA HIS A 166 5.89 -15.13 15.73
C HIS A 166 5.15 -15.27 17.07
N GLU A 167 5.81 -14.84 18.13
CA GLU A 167 5.19 -14.60 19.43
C GLU A 167 4.15 -13.48 19.33
N GLU A 168 3.19 -13.46 20.24
CA GLU A 168 2.14 -12.44 20.24
C GLU A 168 2.75 -11.10 20.66
N ASP A 169 2.66 -10.11 19.77
CA ASP A 169 3.12 -8.76 20.02
C ASP A 169 2.16 -7.78 19.33
N PRO A 170 1.16 -7.25 20.07
CA PRO A 170 0.17 -6.34 19.51
C PRO A 170 0.72 -4.91 19.31
N ARG A 171 1.96 -4.63 19.72
CA ARG A 171 2.53 -3.28 19.64
C ARG A 171 2.72 -2.88 18.18
N GLU A 172 2.13 -1.75 17.81
CA GLU A 172 2.27 -1.14 16.49
C GLU A 172 3.63 -0.42 16.37
N ARG A 173 4.71 -1.19 16.17
CA ARG A 173 6.09 -0.68 16.26
C ARG A 173 6.86 -0.70 14.95
N PHE A 174 6.28 -1.23 13.88
CA PHE A 174 6.97 -1.37 12.59
C PHE A 174 6.48 -0.37 11.56
N TYR A 175 7.43 0.25 10.88
CA TYR A 175 7.17 0.92 9.62
C TYR A 175 6.90 -0.10 8.51
N THR A 176 5.87 0.13 7.71
CA THR A 176 5.66 -0.57 6.44
C THR A 176 5.35 0.44 5.32
N PRO A 177 5.71 0.16 4.06
CA PRO A 177 5.53 1.09 2.93
C PRO A 177 4.20 0.93 2.18
N TRP A 178 3.40 -0.07 2.53
CA TRP A 178 2.07 -0.33 1.96
C TRP A 178 0.92 0.16 2.85
N ARG A 179 1.24 0.68 4.04
CA ARG A 179 0.29 1.28 4.97
C ARG A 179 0.92 2.48 5.66
N ASP A 180 0.09 3.48 5.90
CA ASP A 180 0.50 4.72 6.53
C ASP A 180 0.75 4.58 8.04
N ASP A 181 0.03 3.70 8.73
CA ASP A 181 0.15 3.49 10.18
C ASP A 181 1.28 2.51 10.56
N PRO A 182 1.89 2.67 11.75
CA PRO A 182 2.73 1.64 12.34
C PRO A 182 1.98 0.31 12.46
N ARG A 183 2.68 -0.81 12.23
CA ARG A 183 2.08 -2.14 12.18
C ARG A 183 2.56 -3.02 13.32
N PRO A 184 1.70 -3.93 13.84
CA PRO A 184 2.16 -5.01 14.69
C PRO A 184 2.83 -6.11 13.85
N ILE A 185 3.64 -6.96 14.49
CA ILE A 185 4.45 -7.99 13.81
C ILE A 185 3.62 -8.88 12.86
N GLY A 186 2.41 -9.27 13.26
CA GLY A 186 1.54 -10.12 12.44
C GLY A 186 1.12 -9.44 11.13
N GLY A 187 0.83 -8.13 11.19
CA GLY A 187 0.54 -7.33 10.01
C GLY A 187 1.75 -7.16 9.09
N VAL A 188 2.95 -7.11 9.66
CA VAL A 188 4.21 -7.02 8.90
C VAL A 188 4.49 -8.33 8.15
N VAL A 189 4.39 -9.48 8.82
CA VAL A 189 4.59 -10.81 8.20
C VAL A 189 3.60 -11.04 7.06
N GLN A 190 2.33 -10.70 7.29
CA GLN A 190 1.28 -10.72 6.26
C GLN A 190 1.66 -9.88 5.05
N GLY A 191 2.01 -8.61 5.26
CA GLY A 191 2.37 -7.69 4.18
C GLY A 191 3.61 -8.12 3.40
N VAL A 192 4.70 -8.51 4.09
CA VAL A 192 5.94 -8.95 3.44
C VAL A 192 5.69 -10.12 2.49
N TYR A 193 4.90 -11.11 2.91
CA TYR A 193 4.61 -12.27 2.06
C TYR A 193 3.70 -11.92 0.87
N ALA A 194 2.69 -11.06 1.07
CA ALA A 194 1.84 -10.59 -0.02
C ALA A 194 2.63 -9.79 -1.06
N PHE A 195 3.46 -8.83 -0.61
CA PHE A 195 4.26 -8.00 -1.52
C PHE A 195 5.45 -8.75 -2.12
N PHE A 196 5.91 -9.85 -1.53
CA PHE A 196 6.81 -10.79 -2.21
C PHE A 196 6.15 -11.36 -3.47
N GLY A 197 4.90 -11.81 -3.39
CA GLY A 197 4.12 -12.28 -4.53
C GLY A 197 3.91 -11.18 -5.59
N VAL A 198 3.52 -9.98 -5.17
CA VAL A 198 3.34 -8.82 -6.06
C VAL A 198 4.65 -8.47 -6.78
N THR A 199 5.78 -8.47 -6.06
CA THR A 199 7.10 -8.23 -6.64
C THR A 199 7.43 -9.27 -7.72
N ALA A 200 7.14 -10.55 -7.46
CA ALA A 200 7.38 -11.63 -8.42
C ALA A 200 6.56 -11.44 -9.71
N PHE A 201 5.29 -11.03 -9.60
CA PHE A 201 4.43 -10.74 -10.74
C PHE A 201 4.97 -9.60 -11.60
N TRP A 202 5.24 -8.43 -11.00
CA TRP A 202 5.74 -7.27 -11.74
C TRP A 202 7.11 -7.54 -12.36
N ARG A 203 7.97 -8.29 -11.67
CA ARG A 203 9.25 -8.75 -12.20
C ARG A 203 9.07 -9.57 -13.48
N ALA A 204 8.17 -10.54 -13.46
CA ALA A 204 7.92 -11.41 -14.61
C ALA A 204 7.32 -10.62 -15.79
N LEU A 205 6.39 -9.70 -15.51
CA LEU A 205 5.79 -8.84 -16.53
C LEU A 205 6.82 -7.87 -17.14
N ALA A 206 7.66 -7.23 -16.31
CA ALA A 206 8.71 -6.30 -16.78
C ALA A 206 9.72 -6.99 -17.72
N ARG A 207 9.99 -8.28 -17.51
CA ARG A 207 10.89 -9.09 -18.35
C ARG A 207 10.28 -9.54 -19.68
N ALA A 208 8.95 -9.57 -19.79
CA ALA A 208 8.26 -10.05 -20.99
C ALA A 208 8.30 -9.06 -22.17
N GLY A 209 8.68 -7.80 -21.94
CA GLY A 209 8.77 -6.77 -22.99
C GLY A 209 9.89 -7.04 -24.00
N ALA A 210 9.58 -7.74 -25.10
CA ALA A 210 10.56 -8.19 -26.10
C ALA A 210 11.28 -7.09 -26.91
N LYS A 211 10.87 -5.81 -26.80
CA LYS A 211 11.50 -4.66 -27.51
C LYS A 211 11.74 -3.43 -26.63
N ALA A 212 10.91 -3.23 -25.60
CA ALA A 212 11.11 -2.27 -24.54
C ALA A 212 10.38 -2.79 -23.28
N PRO A 213 10.96 -2.67 -22.09
CA PRO A 213 10.28 -3.05 -20.85
C PRO A 213 9.06 -2.13 -20.65
N ASP A 214 7.94 -2.73 -20.24
CA ASP A 214 6.80 -1.98 -19.72
C ASP A 214 7.30 -1.13 -18.53
N ARG A 215 7.27 0.20 -18.70
CA ARG A 215 7.81 1.14 -17.72
C ARG A 215 7.05 1.09 -16.39
N ARG A 216 5.75 0.86 -16.44
CA ARG A 216 4.94 0.69 -15.23
C ARG A 216 5.33 -0.60 -14.52
N ALA A 217 5.46 -1.71 -15.25
CA ALA A 217 5.86 -2.98 -14.66
C ALA A 217 7.28 -2.90 -14.05
N ALA A 218 8.22 -2.25 -14.75
CA ALA A 218 9.56 -2.02 -14.25
C ALA A 218 9.59 -1.12 -13.01
N PHE A 219 8.77 -0.06 -12.98
CA PHE A 219 8.62 0.81 -11.81
C PHE A 219 8.04 0.04 -10.60
N GLU A 220 6.93 -0.68 -10.78
CA GLU A 220 6.30 -1.44 -9.70
C GLU A 220 7.19 -2.57 -9.19
N PHE A 221 7.93 -3.26 -10.07
CA PHE A 221 8.94 -4.23 -9.66
C PHE A 221 10.04 -3.58 -8.78
N ALA A 222 10.59 -2.46 -9.26
CA ALA A 222 11.64 -1.74 -8.55
C ALA A 222 11.16 -1.18 -7.20
N HIS A 223 9.93 -0.68 -7.15
CA HIS A 223 9.30 -0.20 -5.93
C HIS A 223 9.11 -1.33 -4.92
N TRP A 224 8.39 -2.40 -5.30
CA TRP A 224 8.06 -3.45 -4.36
C TRP A 224 9.25 -4.29 -3.92
N ARG A 225 10.28 -4.48 -4.78
CA ARG A 225 11.51 -5.18 -4.36
C ARG A 225 12.26 -4.41 -3.27
N GLU A 226 12.40 -3.09 -3.39
CA GLU A 226 13.10 -2.28 -2.39
C GLU A 226 12.32 -2.24 -1.09
N GLN A 227 11.00 -2.04 -1.20
CA GLN A 227 10.10 -1.91 -0.07
C GLN A 227 9.95 -3.21 0.72
N ALA A 228 9.73 -4.34 0.04
CA ALA A 228 9.67 -5.64 0.68
C ALA A 228 11.03 -5.99 1.33
N TRP A 229 12.15 -5.71 0.65
CA TRP A 229 13.48 -5.99 1.20
C TRP A 229 13.77 -5.18 2.46
N ARG A 230 13.45 -3.88 2.46
CA ARG A 230 13.64 -3.01 3.61
C ARG A 230 12.93 -3.54 4.86
N VAL A 231 11.66 -3.90 4.71
CA VAL A 231 10.87 -4.45 5.83
C VAL A 231 11.39 -5.82 6.24
N LEU A 232 11.81 -6.65 5.28
CA LEU A 232 12.38 -7.96 5.54
C LEU A 232 13.66 -7.89 6.38
N CYS A 233 14.55 -6.94 6.10
CA CYS A 233 15.76 -6.72 6.91
C CYS A 233 15.41 -6.42 8.39
N VAL A 234 14.44 -5.55 8.63
CA VAL A 234 13.99 -5.25 10.01
C VAL A 234 13.34 -6.47 10.67
N LEU A 235 12.57 -7.24 9.91
CA LEU A 235 11.85 -8.41 10.41
C LEU A 235 12.79 -9.56 10.80
N ARG A 236 13.85 -9.81 10.03
CA ARG A 236 14.81 -10.92 10.24
C ARG A 236 15.51 -10.87 11.60
N ASP A 237 15.79 -9.66 12.07
CA ASP A 237 16.50 -9.43 13.32
C ASP A 237 15.56 -9.38 14.54
N ASP A 238 14.24 -9.50 14.33
CA ASP A 238 13.29 -9.35 15.42
C ASP A 238 13.22 -10.61 16.32
N PRO A 239 13.44 -10.47 17.64
CA PRO A 239 13.49 -11.61 18.55
C PRO A 239 12.13 -12.29 18.73
N VAL A 240 11.02 -11.65 18.36
CA VAL A 240 9.68 -12.27 18.50
C VAL A 240 9.39 -13.32 17.43
N LEU A 241 10.21 -13.45 16.38
CA LEU A 241 10.05 -14.54 15.43
C LEU A 241 10.30 -15.90 16.10
N THR A 242 9.46 -16.89 15.78
CA THR A 242 9.73 -18.28 16.17
C THR A 242 10.81 -18.88 15.25
N GLN A 243 11.23 -20.12 15.51
CA GLN A 243 12.11 -20.83 14.57
C GLN A 243 11.47 -21.00 13.19
N ALA A 244 10.18 -21.30 13.14
CA ALA A 244 9.42 -21.40 11.89
C ALA A 244 9.31 -20.04 11.19
N GLY A 245 9.11 -18.97 11.96
CA GLY A 245 9.12 -17.59 11.46
C GLY A 245 10.44 -17.20 10.81
N ARG A 246 11.56 -17.45 11.49
CA ARG A 246 12.90 -17.19 10.93
C ARG A 246 13.10 -17.93 9.62
N ARG A 247 12.82 -19.23 9.58
CA ARG A 247 12.92 -20.04 8.35
C ARG A 247 12.03 -19.49 7.22
N PHE A 248 10.81 -19.06 7.54
CA PHE A 248 9.88 -18.50 6.57
C PHE A 248 10.42 -17.18 5.98
N VAL A 249 10.85 -16.26 6.84
CA VAL A 249 11.40 -14.95 6.46
C VAL A 249 12.72 -15.12 5.70
N ASP A 250 13.60 -16.02 6.13
CA ASP A 250 14.84 -16.32 5.41
C ASP A 250 14.57 -16.91 4.02
N GLY A 251 13.57 -17.78 3.87
CA GLY A 251 13.16 -18.30 2.57
C GLY A 251 12.67 -17.21 1.60
N ILE A 252 11.98 -16.18 2.11
CA ILE A 252 11.62 -14.99 1.32
C ILE A 252 12.91 -14.22 0.94
N ALA A 253 13.84 -14.04 1.89
CA ALA A 253 15.08 -13.31 1.66
C ALA A 253 15.98 -13.97 0.62
N GLU A 254 16.07 -15.30 0.64
CA GLU A 254 16.83 -16.09 -0.35
C GLU A 254 16.29 -15.90 -1.77
N ARG A 255 14.96 -15.77 -1.92
CA ARG A 255 14.31 -15.57 -3.22
C ARG A 255 14.36 -14.11 -3.69
N LEU A 256 14.13 -13.17 -2.77
CA LEU A 256 14.08 -11.74 -3.07
C LEU A 256 15.48 -11.13 -3.22
N GLY A 257 16.48 -11.63 -2.48
CA GLY A 257 17.85 -11.13 -2.46
C GLY A 257 18.46 -10.96 -3.86
N PRO A 258 18.47 -12.01 -4.71
CA PRO A 258 18.96 -11.90 -6.08
C PRO A 258 18.22 -10.88 -6.96
N TRP A 259 16.97 -10.54 -6.64
CA TRP A 259 16.17 -9.61 -7.45
C TRP A 259 16.57 -8.14 -7.25
N ARG A 260 17.29 -7.84 -6.16
CA ARG A 260 17.74 -6.48 -5.83
C ARG A 260 18.73 -5.94 -6.84
N ASP A 261 19.63 -6.81 -7.30
CA ASP A 261 20.72 -6.43 -8.19
C ASP A 261 20.28 -6.44 -9.66
N GLU A 262 19.02 -6.79 -9.95
CA GLU A 262 18.49 -6.75 -11.29
C GLU A 262 18.43 -5.30 -11.82
N PRO A 263 18.87 -5.05 -13.06
CA PRO A 263 18.91 -3.70 -13.59
C PRO A 263 17.50 -3.13 -13.78
N VAL A 264 17.34 -1.86 -13.44
CA VAL A 264 16.14 -1.05 -13.67
C VAL A 264 16.60 0.26 -14.30
N PRO A 265 15.84 0.84 -15.26
CA PRO A 265 16.16 2.16 -15.81
C PRO A 265 16.42 3.20 -14.71
N ALA A 266 17.51 3.96 -14.84
CA ALA A 266 17.99 4.85 -13.79
C ALA A 266 16.97 5.93 -13.40
N ASP A 267 16.20 6.42 -14.36
CA ASP A 267 15.10 7.35 -14.15
C ASP A 267 13.99 6.76 -13.28
N LEU A 268 13.62 5.49 -13.52
CA LEU A 268 12.65 4.78 -12.67
C LEU A 268 13.21 4.51 -11.27
N GLY A 269 14.50 4.16 -11.16
CA GLY A 269 15.19 4.03 -9.88
C GLY A 269 15.13 5.33 -9.05
N ALA A 270 15.33 6.49 -9.69
CA ALA A 270 15.21 7.79 -9.03
C ALA A 270 13.77 8.07 -8.54
N LEU A 271 12.75 7.72 -9.34
CA LEU A 271 11.35 7.85 -8.95
C LEU A 271 11.00 6.93 -7.77
N VAL A 272 11.50 5.68 -7.77
CA VAL A 272 11.31 4.74 -6.67
C VAL A 272 11.97 5.27 -5.39
N ALA A 273 13.19 5.77 -5.47
CA ALA A 273 13.87 6.37 -4.33
C ALA A 273 13.08 7.57 -3.77
N ALA A 274 12.52 8.41 -4.65
CA ALA A 274 11.68 9.55 -4.26
C ALA A 274 10.40 9.10 -3.52
N VAL A 275 9.64 8.14 -4.06
CA VAL A 275 8.42 7.62 -3.41
C VAL A 275 8.75 6.96 -2.06
N SER A 276 9.88 6.26 -1.99
CA SER A 276 10.36 5.59 -0.78
C SER A 276 10.75 6.59 0.31
N ALA A 277 11.47 7.65 -0.05
CA ALA A 277 11.83 8.73 0.85
C ALA A 277 10.60 9.51 1.32
N ASP A 278 9.68 9.79 0.40
CA ASP A 278 8.43 10.51 0.66
C ASP A 278 7.59 9.80 1.74
N HIS A 279 7.24 8.54 1.50
CA HIS A 279 6.42 7.78 2.43
C HIS A 279 7.13 7.58 3.78
N TYR A 280 8.44 7.32 3.79
CA TYR A 280 9.13 7.11 5.06
C TYR A 280 9.26 8.39 5.89
N ALA A 281 9.62 9.52 5.26
CA ALA A 281 9.67 10.82 5.93
C ALA A 281 8.27 11.22 6.44
N GLY A 282 7.23 10.96 5.63
CA GLY A 282 5.83 11.16 6.00
C GLY A 282 5.34 10.28 7.16
N TRP A 283 5.85 9.06 7.25
CA TRP A 283 5.61 8.18 8.38
C TRP A 283 6.32 8.70 9.63
N ARG A 284 7.61 9.04 9.52
CA ARG A 284 8.41 9.54 10.65
C ARG A 284 7.81 10.79 11.27
N ILE A 285 7.52 11.80 10.45
CA ILE A 285 6.99 13.08 10.92
C ILE A 285 5.66 12.91 11.67
N ARG A 286 4.85 11.92 11.31
CA ARG A 286 3.54 11.67 11.93
C ARG A 286 3.61 10.77 13.16
N TYR A 287 4.45 9.74 13.15
CA TYR A 287 4.37 8.67 14.14
C TYR A 287 5.55 8.61 15.10
N LEU A 288 6.66 9.28 14.81
CA LEU A 288 7.74 9.44 15.76
C LEU A 288 7.54 10.70 16.62
N ARG A 289 8.01 10.63 17.86
CA ARG A 289 8.06 11.77 18.77
C ARG A 289 9.51 11.97 19.18
N PRO A 290 10.14 13.09 18.81
CA PRO A 290 11.50 13.37 19.28
C PRO A 290 11.49 13.52 20.80
N ASP A 291 12.62 13.21 21.43
CA ASP A 291 12.77 13.38 22.86
C ASP A 291 12.60 14.86 23.25
N PRO A 292 11.69 15.21 24.19
CA PRO A 292 11.44 16.61 24.54
C PRO A 292 12.67 17.38 25.02
N ALA A 293 13.63 16.71 25.68
CA ALA A 293 14.88 17.35 26.10
C ALA A 293 15.75 17.72 24.88
N THR A 294 15.87 16.82 23.91
CA THR A 294 16.55 17.09 22.63
C THR A 294 15.92 18.27 21.90
N VAL A 295 14.59 18.35 21.84
CA VAL A 295 13.88 19.47 21.20
C VAL A 295 14.19 20.79 21.93
N ALA A 296 14.07 20.82 23.27
CA ALA A 296 14.33 22.00 24.07
C ALA A 296 15.78 22.51 23.96
N ASP A 297 16.74 21.60 23.88
CA ASP A 297 18.16 21.92 23.68
C ASP A 297 18.40 22.55 22.31
N LEU A 298 17.80 21.99 21.26
CA LEU A 298 17.86 22.54 19.89
C LEU A 298 17.20 23.91 19.79
N GLU A 299 16.02 24.09 20.40
CA GLU A 299 15.35 25.40 20.49
C GLU A 299 16.25 26.44 21.17
N THR A 300 16.83 26.10 22.32
CA THR A 300 17.69 26.98 23.10
C THR A 300 18.98 27.33 22.34
N ALA A 301 19.56 26.35 21.63
CA ALA A 301 20.75 26.57 20.82
C ALA A 301 20.45 27.49 19.62
N TRP A 302 19.34 27.26 18.92
CA TRP A 302 18.91 28.10 17.79
C TRP A 302 18.70 29.56 18.22
N LEU A 303 17.91 29.77 19.28
CA LEU A 303 17.59 31.11 19.79
C LEU A 303 18.83 31.88 20.29
N ALA A 304 19.84 31.17 20.77
CA ALA A 304 21.11 31.74 21.21
C ALA A 304 22.13 31.93 20.06
N GLY A 305 21.80 31.54 18.81
CA GLY A 305 22.73 31.56 17.69
C GLY A 305 23.91 30.60 17.85
N ARG A 306 23.75 29.53 18.64
CA ARG A 306 24.78 28.54 18.92
C ARG A 306 24.68 27.33 18.01
N THR A 307 25.76 26.56 17.93
CA THR A 307 25.74 25.24 17.30
C THR A 307 25.30 24.21 18.36
N PRO A 308 24.42 23.24 18.04
CA PRO A 308 24.07 22.16 18.96
C PRO A 308 25.30 21.35 19.38
N PRO A 309 25.29 20.74 20.56
CA PRO A 309 26.33 19.79 20.94
C PRO A 309 26.39 18.64 19.92
N VAL A 310 27.60 18.27 19.47
CA VAL A 310 27.84 17.15 18.53
C VAL A 310 27.31 15.81 19.06
N ALA A 311 27.12 15.70 20.38
CA ALA A 311 26.59 14.52 21.05
C ALA A 311 25.06 14.37 21.02
N THR A 312 24.32 15.33 20.43
CA THR A 312 22.87 15.19 20.29
C THR A 312 22.56 14.11 19.25
N GLN A 313 22.44 12.86 19.69
CA GLN A 313 21.85 11.82 18.86
C GLN A 313 20.41 12.25 18.55
N LEU A 314 20.14 12.59 17.30
CA LEU A 314 18.77 12.83 16.79
C LEU A 314 17.95 11.52 16.74
N GLY A 315 18.48 10.44 17.29
CA GLY A 315 17.86 9.14 17.38
C GLY A 315 16.61 9.18 18.23
N THR A 316 15.57 8.48 17.77
CA THR A 316 14.35 8.25 18.55
C THR A 316 14.48 6.90 19.24
N ASP A 317 15.02 6.86 20.46
CA ASP A 317 15.00 5.63 21.28
C ASP A 317 13.57 5.16 21.58
N ARG A 318 12.58 6.04 21.37
CA ARG A 318 11.17 5.76 21.51
C ARG A 318 10.61 5.18 20.22
N GLY A 319 9.89 4.06 20.34
CA GLY A 319 9.10 3.51 19.25
C GLY A 319 8.00 4.48 18.79
N PRO A 320 7.39 4.22 17.62
CA PRO A 320 6.31 5.05 17.09
C PRO A 320 5.08 5.04 18.00
N THR A 321 4.29 6.11 17.93
CA THR A 321 2.97 6.20 18.57
C THR A 321 1.89 5.77 17.58
N PRO A 322 0.77 5.16 18.01
CA PRO A 322 -0.32 4.81 17.10
C PRO A 322 -1.10 6.04 16.59
N VAL A 323 -1.01 7.18 17.31
CA VAL A 323 -1.71 8.42 16.97
C VAL A 323 -0.85 9.29 16.04
N PRO A 324 -1.30 9.60 14.81
CA PRO A 324 -0.56 10.47 13.91
C PRO A 324 -0.58 11.95 14.37
N ASP A 325 0.54 12.65 14.21
CA ASP A 325 0.65 14.13 14.34
C ASP A 325 0.50 14.79 12.96
N GLY A 326 -0.76 14.90 12.51
CA GLY A 326 -1.16 15.52 11.24
C GLY A 326 -1.65 14.53 10.18
N SER A 327 -2.35 15.06 9.17
CA SER A 327 -2.84 14.29 8.02
C SER A 327 -1.73 13.98 7.01
N TRP A 328 -1.98 12.99 6.15
CA TRP A 328 -1.07 12.59 5.08
C TRP A 328 -1.81 12.40 3.78
N SER A 329 -1.09 12.57 2.67
CA SER A 329 -1.59 12.35 1.33
C SER A 329 -0.59 11.50 0.56
N SER A 330 -1.11 10.51 -0.18
CA SER A 330 -0.35 9.70 -1.14
C SER A 330 -0.20 10.38 -2.51
N ALA A 331 -0.68 11.62 -2.67
CA ALA A 331 -0.82 12.29 -3.97
C ALA A 331 0.46 12.26 -4.81
N ARG A 332 1.63 12.51 -4.22
CA ARG A 332 2.90 12.45 -4.97
C ARG A 332 3.19 11.07 -5.53
N ALA A 333 2.98 10.01 -4.74
CA ALA A 333 3.17 8.64 -5.18
C ALA A 333 2.18 8.27 -6.30
N ASP A 334 0.93 8.72 -6.19
CA ASP A 334 -0.11 8.50 -7.20
C ASP A 334 0.20 9.25 -8.51
N LEU A 335 0.64 10.51 -8.41
CA LEU A 335 1.09 11.30 -9.56
C LEU A 335 2.31 10.67 -10.26
N ILE A 336 3.26 10.11 -9.50
CA ILE A 336 4.40 9.38 -10.06
C ILE A 336 3.93 8.11 -10.77
N ARG A 337 3.00 7.34 -10.20
CA ARG A 337 2.42 6.16 -10.86
C ARG A 337 1.70 6.53 -12.15
N LEU A 338 0.96 7.64 -12.17
CA LEU A 338 0.32 8.15 -13.38
C LEU A 338 1.34 8.57 -14.44
N SER A 339 2.47 9.16 -14.05
CA SER A 339 3.50 9.60 -15.00
C SER A 339 4.26 8.44 -15.65
N VAL A 340 4.39 7.29 -14.98
CA VAL A 340 5.03 6.09 -15.55
C VAL A 340 4.08 5.20 -16.36
N ALA A 341 2.76 5.36 -16.20
CA ALA A 341 1.76 4.50 -16.82
C ALA A 341 1.59 4.70 -18.35
N ASP A 342 1.91 5.87 -18.90
CA ASP A 342 1.83 6.14 -20.35
C ASP A 342 3.07 6.89 -20.86
N PRO A 343 4.00 6.25 -21.58
CA PRO A 343 5.22 6.91 -22.05
C PRO A 343 5.01 7.89 -23.22
N LEU A 344 3.90 7.76 -23.96
CA LEU A 344 3.63 8.56 -25.18
C LEU A 344 2.70 9.75 -24.90
N ASN A 345 1.77 9.61 -23.94
CA ASN A 345 0.85 10.66 -23.52
C ASN A 345 0.84 10.92 -22.01
N GLY A 346 1.70 10.30 -21.21
CA GLY A 346 1.69 10.42 -19.75
C GLY A 346 1.72 11.86 -19.27
N TRP A 347 2.44 12.74 -19.96
CA TRP A 347 2.44 14.19 -19.68
C TRP A 347 1.10 14.87 -19.99
N ASN A 348 0.47 14.52 -21.11
CA ASN A 348 -0.84 15.05 -21.52
C ASN A 348 -1.96 14.54 -20.62
N MET A 349 -1.92 13.27 -20.24
CA MET A 349 -2.86 12.65 -19.31
C MET A 349 -2.67 13.20 -17.91
N LEU A 350 -1.43 13.21 -17.38
CA LEU A 350 -1.11 13.77 -16.07
C LEU A 350 -1.56 15.23 -15.96
N SER A 351 -1.33 16.06 -16.99
CA SER A 351 -1.76 17.47 -16.98
C SER A 351 -3.28 17.65 -16.88
N ARG A 352 -4.07 16.68 -17.38
CA ARG A 352 -5.55 16.71 -17.31
C ARG A 352 -6.09 16.04 -16.05
N THR A 353 -5.43 15.00 -15.56
CA THR A 353 -5.94 14.11 -14.50
C THR A 353 -5.39 14.45 -13.12
N TRP A 354 -4.24 15.15 -13.01
CA TRP A 354 -3.68 15.49 -11.70
C TRP A 354 -4.66 16.22 -10.76
N PRO A 355 -5.58 17.12 -11.22
CA PRO A 355 -6.51 17.79 -10.31
C PRO A 355 -7.55 16.85 -9.70
N SER A 356 -7.75 15.66 -10.27
CA SER A 356 -8.66 14.66 -9.69
C SER A 356 -7.95 13.74 -8.70
N VAL A 357 -6.62 13.80 -8.57
CA VAL A 357 -5.87 13.04 -7.57
C VAL A 357 -6.20 13.62 -6.18
N PRO A 358 -6.70 12.81 -5.23
CA PRO A 358 -7.07 13.27 -3.89
C PRO A 358 -5.92 14.02 -3.20
N ASP A 359 -6.23 15.18 -2.63
CA ASP A 359 -5.32 16.05 -1.88
C ASP A 359 -4.06 16.53 -2.63
N ALA A 360 -3.98 16.30 -3.94
CA ALA A 360 -2.87 16.75 -4.76
C ALA A 360 -2.83 18.28 -4.84
N THR A 361 -1.64 18.84 -4.64
CA THR A 361 -1.40 20.28 -4.73
C THR A 361 -0.71 20.66 -6.03
N ALA A 362 -0.73 21.95 -6.37
CA ALA A 362 0.06 22.47 -7.47
C ALA A 362 1.58 22.29 -7.23
N ALA A 363 2.02 22.25 -5.96
CA ALA A 363 3.41 21.98 -5.59
C ALA A 363 3.78 20.52 -5.88
N ASP A 364 2.91 19.56 -5.57
CA ASP A 364 3.10 18.14 -5.89
C ASP A 364 3.16 17.92 -7.40
N PHE A 365 2.26 18.54 -8.17
CA PHE A 365 2.33 18.48 -9.62
C PHE A 365 3.62 19.11 -10.18
N ALA A 366 4.06 20.26 -9.65
CA ALA A 366 5.34 20.86 -10.02
C ALA A 366 6.53 19.94 -9.72
N TYR A 367 6.52 19.25 -8.57
CA TYR A 367 7.56 18.30 -8.19
C TYR A 367 7.64 17.13 -9.17
N VAL A 368 6.51 16.45 -9.43
CA VAL A 368 6.45 15.28 -10.32
C VAL A 368 6.78 15.65 -11.78
N THR A 369 6.48 16.88 -12.19
CA THR A 369 6.83 17.40 -13.52
C THR A 369 8.27 17.96 -13.62
N GLY A 370 9.08 17.83 -12.57
CA GLY A 370 10.49 18.26 -12.57
C GLY A 370 10.70 19.78 -12.41
N ARG A 371 9.64 20.56 -12.17
CA ARG A 371 9.72 22.01 -11.89
C ARG A 371 10.04 22.25 -10.42
N LEU A 372 11.23 21.79 -10.00
CA LEU A 372 11.60 21.72 -8.59
C LEU A 372 11.65 23.07 -7.88
N THR A 373 12.04 24.15 -8.57
CA THR A 373 12.01 25.51 -8.02
C THR A 373 10.58 25.98 -7.72
N ASP A 374 9.64 25.69 -8.62
CA ASP A 374 8.22 26.00 -8.41
C ASP A 374 7.62 25.14 -7.30
N ALA A 375 7.99 23.85 -7.24
CA ALA A 375 7.58 22.95 -6.16
C ALA A 375 8.05 23.45 -4.80
N ALA A 376 9.34 23.81 -4.66
CA ALA A 376 9.89 24.36 -3.42
C ALA A 376 9.21 25.69 -3.05
N ARG A 377 8.88 26.56 -4.02
CA ARG A 377 8.10 27.78 -3.75
C ARG A 377 6.68 27.44 -3.25
N GLY A 378 6.02 26.46 -3.87
CA GLY A 378 4.70 25.99 -3.50
C GLY A 378 4.65 25.43 -2.07
N TYR A 379 5.56 24.53 -1.72
CA TYR A 379 5.61 23.97 -0.36
C TYR A 379 5.93 25.02 0.71
N ARG A 380 6.76 26.03 0.41
CA ARG A 380 6.95 27.17 1.32
C ARG A 380 5.66 27.96 1.54
N ALA A 381 4.88 28.20 0.48
CA ALA A 381 3.59 28.88 0.59
C ALA A 381 2.59 28.06 1.41
N GLU A 382 2.57 26.74 1.23
CA GLU A 382 1.77 25.83 2.06
C GLU A 382 2.17 25.87 3.53
N LEU A 383 3.48 25.87 3.84
CA LEU A 383 3.98 25.99 5.22
C LEU A 383 3.74 27.36 5.83
N ALA A 384 3.68 28.42 5.02
CA ALA A 384 3.27 29.74 5.49
C ALA A 384 1.78 29.79 5.87
N ALA A 385 0.93 29.03 5.17
CA ALA A 385 -0.50 28.92 5.46
C ALA A 385 -0.79 27.96 6.62
N ASP A 386 -0.11 26.82 6.66
CA ASP A 386 -0.17 25.83 7.73
C ASP A 386 1.23 25.26 8.01
N ALA A 387 1.87 25.82 9.02
CA ALA A 387 3.24 25.48 9.41
C ALA A 387 3.38 24.07 10.03
N ASP A 388 2.28 23.37 10.31
CA ASP A 388 2.29 22.02 10.88
C ASP A 388 1.94 20.92 9.86
N ARG A 389 1.64 21.28 8.61
CA ARG A 389 1.26 20.36 7.53
C ARG A 389 2.39 19.38 7.17
N PRO A 390 2.26 18.08 7.49
CA PRO A 390 3.36 17.13 7.29
C PRO A 390 3.79 16.97 5.83
N ALA A 391 2.82 16.90 4.92
CA ALA A 391 3.06 16.69 3.50
C ALA A 391 3.91 17.79 2.85
N ALA A 392 3.83 19.04 3.34
CA ALA A 392 4.57 20.18 2.82
C ALA A 392 6.02 20.20 3.32
N TRP A 393 6.28 19.81 4.58
CA TRP A 393 7.64 19.62 5.11
C TRP A 393 8.42 18.57 4.31
N VAL A 394 7.80 17.42 4.06
CA VAL A 394 8.41 16.34 3.27
C VAL A 394 8.55 16.74 1.81
N GLY A 395 7.53 17.37 1.22
CA GLY A 395 7.58 17.88 -0.14
C GLY A 395 8.71 18.89 -0.37
N LEU A 396 8.91 19.81 0.57
CA LEU A 396 10.05 20.75 0.54
C LEU A 396 11.38 19.99 0.60
N GLY A 397 11.51 18.99 1.48
CA GLY A 397 12.70 18.14 1.57
C GLY A 397 13.03 17.42 0.25
N LEU A 398 12.02 16.87 -0.42
CA LEU A 398 12.16 16.22 -1.73
C LEU A 398 12.58 17.21 -2.82
N ALA A 399 11.93 18.38 -2.90
CA ALA A 399 12.26 19.41 -3.88
C ALA A 399 13.68 19.96 -3.68
N LEU A 400 14.10 20.19 -2.43
CA LEU A 400 15.46 20.62 -2.10
C LEU A 400 16.51 19.54 -2.41
N SER A 401 16.17 18.27 -2.21
CA SER A 401 17.05 17.14 -2.59
C SER A 401 17.31 17.15 -4.10
N GLY A 402 16.25 17.28 -4.91
CA GLY A 402 16.39 17.36 -6.37
C GLY A 402 17.10 18.63 -6.86
N LEU A 403 17.09 19.72 -6.08
CA LEU A 403 17.86 20.94 -6.36
C LEU A 403 19.32 20.87 -5.88
N GLY A 404 19.75 19.78 -5.22
CA GLY A 404 21.10 19.62 -4.69
C GLY A 404 21.38 20.35 -3.37
N VAL A 405 20.34 20.81 -2.65
CA VAL A 405 20.47 21.46 -1.34
C VAL A 405 20.54 20.41 -0.24
N THR A 406 21.75 19.90 0.03
CA THR A 406 21.96 18.64 0.77
C THR A 406 21.67 18.70 2.26
N LEU A 407 22.06 19.77 2.98
CA LEU A 407 21.90 19.83 4.43
C LEU A 407 20.42 19.91 4.84
N ALA A 408 19.65 20.81 4.22
CA ALA A 408 18.24 20.98 4.51
C ALA A 408 17.43 19.75 4.11
N SER A 409 17.62 19.23 2.89
CA SER A 409 16.91 18.03 2.43
C SER A 409 17.20 16.81 3.29
N ARG A 410 18.45 16.62 3.75
CA ARG A 410 18.80 15.54 4.67
C ARG A 410 17.98 15.62 5.96
N ALA A 411 17.94 16.77 6.62
CA ALA A 411 17.17 16.92 7.86
C ALA A 411 15.66 16.70 7.63
N LEU A 412 15.13 17.23 6.52
CA LEU A 412 13.70 17.13 6.18
C LEU A 412 13.26 15.73 5.75
N LEU A 413 14.16 14.87 5.29
CA LEU A 413 13.81 13.51 4.86
C LEU A 413 14.18 12.44 5.91
N HIS A 414 15.22 12.67 6.72
CA HIS A 414 15.69 11.71 7.71
C HIS A 414 15.26 12.02 9.15
N TYR A 415 15.02 13.30 9.48
CA TYR A 415 14.60 13.73 10.83
C TYR A 415 13.47 14.76 10.80
N PRO A 416 12.43 14.62 9.93
CA PRO A 416 11.40 15.63 9.78
C PRO A 416 10.61 15.91 11.07
N GLU A 417 10.41 14.88 11.91
CA GLU A 417 9.76 15.00 13.20
C GLU A 417 10.52 15.93 14.16
N VAL A 418 11.85 15.92 14.11
CA VAL A 418 12.70 16.80 14.93
C VAL A 418 12.62 18.23 14.39
N VAL A 419 12.82 18.41 13.09
CA VAL A 419 12.79 19.74 12.45
C VAL A 419 11.45 20.42 12.74
N ARG A 420 10.33 19.72 12.54
CA ARG A 420 9.00 20.27 12.79
C ARG A 420 8.76 20.56 14.27
N ALA A 421 9.18 19.68 15.18
CA ALA A 421 9.01 19.92 16.62
C ALA A 421 9.77 21.18 17.09
N VAL A 422 11.03 21.34 16.67
CA VAL A 422 11.84 22.53 17.00
C VAL A 422 11.24 23.79 16.35
N HIS A 423 10.77 23.70 15.10
CA HIS A 423 10.09 24.81 14.44
C HIS A 423 8.82 25.24 15.18
N ARG A 424 8.00 24.27 15.61
CA ARG A 424 6.77 24.50 16.39
C ARG A 424 7.08 25.18 17.72
N GLY A 425 8.13 24.75 18.43
CA GLY A 425 8.56 25.34 19.69
C GLY A 425 9.11 26.76 19.56
N ILE A 426 9.96 27.03 18.56
CA ILE A 426 10.47 28.39 18.28
C ILE A 426 9.33 29.36 17.97
N ARG A 427 8.36 28.94 17.14
CA ARG A 427 7.18 29.75 16.78
C ARG A 427 6.30 30.06 18.00
N ALA A 428 6.22 29.17 18.98
CA ALA A 428 5.49 29.42 20.22
C ALA A 428 6.20 30.41 21.15
N ARG A 429 7.52 30.59 21.02
CA ARG A 429 8.36 31.38 21.93
C ARG A 429 8.80 32.73 21.35
N THR A 430 8.65 32.94 20.04
CA THR A 430 9.17 34.13 19.34
C THR A 430 8.20 34.66 18.28
N HIS A 431 8.32 35.95 17.98
CA HIS A 431 7.57 36.57 16.88
C HIS A 431 8.25 36.40 15.52
N THR A 432 9.51 35.99 15.48
CA THR A 432 10.29 35.80 14.25
C THR A 432 10.36 34.31 13.93
N VAL A 433 9.49 33.85 13.03
CA VAL A 433 9.46 32.45 12.60
C VAL A 433 10.62 32.19 11.63
N PRO A 434 11.52 31.23 11.93
CA PRO A 434 12.62 30.92 11.03
C PRO A 434 12.10 30.29 9.74
N ALA A 435 12.80 30.50 8.62
CA ALA A 435 12.46 29.79 7.39
C ALA A 435 12.67 28.27 7.61
N PRO A 436 11.72 27.42 7.16
CA PRO A 436 11.82 25.96 7.30
C PRO A 436 13.17 25.37 6.87
N GLU A 437 13.68 25.81 5.72
CA GLU A 437 14.96 25.35 5.17
C GLU A 437 16.20 25.84 5.93
N ASP A 438 16.16 27.02 6.56
CA ASP A 438 17.30 27.53 7.34
C ASP A 438 17.46 26.72 8.63
N LEU A 439 16.35 26.45 9.31
CA LEU A 439 16.33 25.59 10.49
C LEU A 439 16.72 24.16 10.12
N ALA A 440 16.16 23.62 9.04
CA ALA A 440 16.52 22.29 8.56
C ALA A 440 18.01 22.20 8.17
N ALA A 441 18.55 23.19 7.46
CA ALA A 441 19.95 23.23 7.08
C ALA A 441 20.87 23.31 8.31
N TRP A 442 20.46 24.05 9.33
CA TRP A 442 21.18 24.11 10.60
C TRP A 442 21.17 22.74 11.27
N ILE A 443 20.02 22.12 11.53
CA ILE A 443 19.93 20.75 12.12
C ILE A 443 20.72 19.74 11.27
N GLY A 444 20.63 19.84 9.94
CA GLY A 444 21.28 18.94 8.99
C GLY A 444 22.80 18.91 9.06
N ARG A 445 23.46 19.92 9.66
CA ARG A 445 24.91 19.95 9.89
C ARG A 445 25.38 18.89 10.90
N PHE A 446 24.48 18.38 11.74
CA PHE A 446 24.78 17.45 12.83
C PHE A 446 24.02 16.12 12.69
N ALA A 447 23.17 16.01 11.67
CA ALA A 447 22.52 14.78 11.25
C ALA A 447 23.50 13.93 10.43
N TYR A 448 24.09 12.92 11.08
CA TYR A 448 24.94 11.90 10.46
C TYR A 448 24.20 10.58 10.29
#